data_AF-A0AAV2WDG5-F1
#
_entry.id   AF-A0AAV2WDG5-F1
#
_cell.length_a   1.000
_cell.length_b   1.000
_cell.length_c   1.000
_cell.angle_alpha   90.00
_cell.angle_beta   90.00
_cell.angle_gamma   90.00
#
_symmetry.space_group_name_H-M   'P 1'
#
loop_
_entity.id
_entity.type
_entity.pdbx_description
1 polymer ?
#
loop_
_entity_poly.entity_id
_entity_poly.type
_entity_poly.pdbx_seq_one_letter_code
_entity_poly.pdbx_strand_id
1 'polypeptide(L)'
;MDQNVSKAVPVSAGVVCALVGFTSSFAVVLAGVRAAGANSEQAASGLTALSLAMGLSSVLLAWKFRMPITSAWSTPGAALLISTGTAAGGWPAAVGAFLVTAVLLLATGLWPVLARLIARIPNSVAQAMLAGVLLPLCIAPVTALAGDPVVIAPVLLVWLVVSVIRPRWAVPAAFGIALLVLAVTLFREGSAPPVSA
;
A
#
# COMPACT_ATOMS: atom_id res chain seq x y z
N MET A 1 -6.98 5.03 -39.59
CA MET A 1 -6.30 6.21 -38.98
C MET A 1 -5.22 5.62 -38.10
N ASP A 2 -4.16 5.15 -38.77
CA ASP A 2 -3.14 4.29 -38.17
C ASP A 2 -2.13 5.17 -37.45
N GLN A 3 -2.34 5.36 -36.15
CA GLN A 3 -1.32 6.02 -35.33
C GLN A 3 -0.16 5.04 -35.15
N ASN A 4 0.94 5.31 -35.84
CA ASN A 4 2.29 4.81 -35.55
C ASN A 4 2.73 5.26 -34.15
N VAL A 5 2.07 4.76 -33.11
CA VAL A 5 2.55 4.92 -31.73
C VAL A 5 3.76 4.00 -31.59
N SER A 6 4.94 4.60 -31.47
CA SER A 6 6.18 3.87 -31.19
C SER A 6 5.95 2.94 -29.99
N LYS A 7 6.34 1.66 -30.11
CA LYS A 7 6.24 0.65 -29.05
C LYS A 7 6.89 1.11 -27.74
N ALA A 8 7.80 2.09 -27.80
CA ALA A 8 8.43 2.71 -26.63
C ALA A 8 7.45 3.47 -25.71
N VAL A 9 6.36 4.03 -26.25
CA VAL A 9 5.37 4.78 -25.46
C VAL A 9 4.59 3.86 -24.51
N PRO A 10 3.93 2.77 -24.96
CA PRO A 10 3.23 1.87 -24.05
C PRO A 10 4.17 1.12 -23.10
N VAL A 11 5.39 0.80 -23.53
CA VAL A 11 6.40 0.18 -22.66
C VAL A 11 6.82 1.13 -21.54
N SER A 12 7.16 2.39 -21.86
CA SER A 12 7.56 3.37 -20.84
C SER A 12 6.41 3.71 -19.91
N ALA A 13 5.18 3.85 -20.42
CA ALA A 13 3.98 4.04 -19.60
C ALA A 13 3.75 2.85 -18.64
N GLY A 14 3.93 1.62 -19.11
CA GLY A 14 3.82 0.42 -18.28
C GLY A 14 4.87 0.36 -17.18
N VAL A 15 6.13 0.68 -17.50
CA VAL A 15 7.23 0.72 -16.51
C VAL A 15 6.97 1.81 -15.45
N VAL A 16 6.59 3.02 -15.87
CA VAL A 16 6.28 4.12 -14.93
C VAL A 16 5.07 3.77 -14.08
N CYS A 17 4.01 3.20 -14.66
CA CYS A 17 2.83 2.75 -13.93
C CYS A 17 3.18 1.68 -12.89
N ALA A 18 4.01 0.70 -13.24
CA ALA A 18 4.43 -0.36 -12.33
C ALA A 18 5.29 0.19 -11.19
N LEU A 19 6.28 1.04 -11.50
CA LEU A 19 7.18 1.62 -10.51
C LEU A 19 6.43 2.52 -9.52
N VAL A 20 5.66 3.49 -10.04
CA VAL A 20 4.88 4.43 -9.21
C VAL A 20 3.82 3.69 -8.40
N GLY A 21 3.11 2.74 -9.03
CA GLY A 21 2.09 1.93 -8.37
C GLY A 21 2.67 1.11 -7.22
N PHE A 22 3.79 0.41 -7.46
CA PHE A 22 4.45 -0.41 -6.45
C PHE A 22 4.99 0.42 -5.28
N THR A 23 5.78 1.46 -5.59
CA THR A 23 6.41 2.30 -4.55
C THR A 23 5.38 3.01 -3.67
N SER A 24 4.20 3.35 -4.21
CA SER A 24 3.16 4.07 -3.45
C SER A 24 2.56 3.28 -2.27
N SER A 25 2.39 1.97 -2.41
CA SER A 25 1.57 1.15 -1.50
C SER A 25 2.37 0.08 -0.76
N PHE A 26 3.59 -0.23 -1.21
CA PHE A 26 4.41 -1.30 -0.67
C PHE A 26 4.63 -1.19 0.85
N ALA A 27 4.98 0.00 1.35
CA ALA A 27 5.28 0.21 2.76
C ALA A 27 4.08 -0.08 3.67
N VAL A 28 2.88 0.36 3.25
CA VAL A 28 1.63 0.13 3.98
C VAL A 28 1.26 -1.35 3.97
N VAL A 29 1.46 -2.04 2.85
CA VAL A 29 1.17 -3.48 2.74
C VAL A 29 2.14 -4.30 3.58
N LEU A 30 3.43 -3.96 3.55
CA LEU A 30 4.42 -4.60 4.42
C LEU A 30 4.07 -4.40 5.91
N ALA A 31 3.67 -3.19 6.29
CA ALA A 31 3.21 -2.92 7.65
C ALA A 31 1.97 -3.76 8.01
N GLY A 32 0.98 -3.85 7.13
CA GLY A 32 -0.22 -4.67 7.35
C GLY A 32 0.07 -6.16 7.46
N VAL A 33 0.95 -6.70 6.61
CA VAL A 33 1.35 -8.12 6.65
C VAL A 33 2.14 -8.43 7.93
N ARG A 34 3.00 -7.52 8.39
CA ARG A 34 3.70 -7.65 9.67
C ARG A 34 2.73 -7.58 10.85
N ALA A 35 1.78 -6.64 10.83
CA ALA A 35 0.75 -6.53 11.86
C ALA A 35 -0.13 -7.81 11.95
N ALA A 36 -0.36 -8.48 10.82
CA ALA A 36 -1.05 -9.77 10.77
C ALA A 36 -0.22 -10.94 11.36
N GLY A 37 1.04 -10.72 11.73
CA GLY A 37 1.91 -11.70 12.40
C GLY A 37 2.98 -12.35 11.52
N ALA A 38 3.25 -11.82 10.32
CA ALA A 38 4.33 -12.33 9.47
C ALA A 38 5.72 -11.98 10.04
N ASN A 39 6.62 -12.95 10.05
CA ASN A 39 8.05 -12.68 10.21
C ASN A 39 8.67 -12.12 8.91
N SER A 40 9.95 -11.71 8.94
CA SER A 40 10.63 -11.10 7.80
C SER A 40 10.66 -11.98 6.54
N GLU A 41 10.86 -13.29 6.68
CA GLU A 41 10.90 -14.22 5.56
C GLU A 41 9.51 -14.45 4.97
N GLN A 42 8.49 -14.59 5.82
CA GLN A 42 7.09 -14.73 5.44
C GLN A 42 6.57 -13.47 4.74
N ALA A 43 6.93 -12.29 5.22
CA ALA A 43 6.57 -11.02 4.59
C ALA A 43 7.21 -10.90 3.19
N ALA A 44 8.50 -11.23 3.05
CA ALA A 44 9.18 -11.22 1.76
C ALA A 44 8.56 -12.20 0.76
N SER A 45 8.28 -13.43 1.21
CA SER A 45 7.60 -14.45 0.40
C SER A 45 6.19 -14.02 0.00
N GLY A 46 5.39 -13.52 0.95
CA GLY A 46 4.03 -13.04 0.71
C GLY A 46 3.96 -11.86 -0.26
N LEU A 47 4.86 -10.87 -0.11
CA LEU A 47 4.97 -9.74 -1.03
C LEU A 47 5.39 -10.18 -2.43
N THR A 48 6.27 -11.18 -2.55
CA THR A 48 6.68 -11.76 -3.83
C THR A 48 5.51 -12.45 -4.50
N ALA A 49 4.78 -13.31 -3.77
CA ALA A 49 3.60 -13.99 -4.26
C ALA A 49 2.51 -13.01 -4.70
N LEU A 50 2.24 -11.96 -3.91
CA LEU A 50 1.30 -10.89 -4.23
C LEU A 50 1.70 -10.16 -5.53
N SER A 51 2.98 -9.78 -5.65
CA SER A 51 3.50 -9.05 -6.82
C SER A 51 3.38 -9.89 -8.09
N LEU A 52 3.72 -11.18 -8.01
CA LEU A 52 3.56 -12.11 -9.13
C LEU A 52 2.09 -12.31 -9.50
N ALA A 53 1.20 -12.46 -8.52
CA ALA A 53 -0.23 -12.62 -8.75
C ALA A 53 -0.84 -11.37 -9.41
N MET A 54 -0.46 -10.17 -8.97
CA MET A 54 -0.92 -8.91 -9.56
C MET A 54 -0.39 -8.72 -10.99
N GLY A 55 0.89 -9.01 -11.21
CA GLY A 55 1.49 -8.94 -12.54
C GLY A 55 0.86 -9.93 -13.52
N LEU A 56 0.73 -11.19 -13.10
CA LEU A 56 0.14 -12.25 -13.91
C LEU A 56 -1.34 -11.97 -14.20
N SER A 57 -2.13 -11.56 -13.21
CA SER A 57 -3.54 -11.19 -13.42
C SER A 57 -3.68 -10.01 -14.37
N SER A 58 -2.85 -8.97 -14.26
CA SER A 58 -2.87 -7.83 -15.19
C SER A 58 -2.57 -8.27 -16.62
N VAL A 59 -1.54 -9.11 -16.82
CA VAL A 59 -1.19 -9.65 -18.15
C VAL A 59 -2.33 -10.52 -18.71
N LEU A 60 -2.87 -11.42 -17.90
CA LEU A 60 -3.95 -12.34 -18.32
C LEU A 60 -5.23 -11.58 -18.69
N LEU A 61 -5.65 -10.61 -17.87
CA LEU A 61 -6.85 -9.80 -18.14
C LEU A 61 -6.63 -8.89 -19.35
N ALA A 62 -5.47 -8.23 -19.45
CA ALA A 62 -5.17 -7.39 -20.60
C ALA A 62 -5.14 -8.19 -21.91
N TRP A 63 -4.58 -9.41 -21.88
CA TRP A 63 -4.56 -10.30 -23.04
C TRP A 63 -5.96 -10.80 -23.41
N LYS A 64 -6.75 -11.24 -22.43
CA LYS A 64 -8.10 -11.78 -22.64
C LYS A 64 -9.09 -10.73 -23.13
N PHE A 65 -9.11 -9.55 -22.52
CA PHE A 65 -10.07 -8.49 -22.84
C PHE A 65 -9.55 -7.50 -23.89
N ARG A 66 -8.26 -7.58 -24.25
CA ARG A 66 -7.58 -6.65 -25.17
C ARG A 66 -7.78 -5.18 -24.78
N MET A 67 -7.76 -4.93 -23.49
CA MET A 67 -7.88 -3.62 -22.86
C MET A 67 -6.72 -3.43 -21.88
N PRO A 68 -6.22 -2.20 -21.64
CA PRO A 68 -5.14 -1.95 -20.68
C PRO A 68 -5.66 -2.06 -19.24
N ILE A 69 -5.86 -3.30 -18.78
CA ILE A 69 -6.35 -3.61 -17.43
C ILE A 69 -5.16 -3.84 -16.51
N THR A 70 -5.16 -3.16 -15.37
CA THR A 70 -4.15 -3.32 -14.32
C THR A 70 -4.82 -3.69 -12.99
N SER A 71 -4.23 -4.63 -12.27
CA SER A 71 -4.65 -5.01 -10.93
C SER A 71 -4.13 -3.98 -9.93
N ALA A 72 -5.04 -3.30 -9.23
CA ALA A 72 -4.69 -2.32 -8.21
C ALA A 72 -4.43 -2.97 -6.84
N TRP A 73 -3.63 -2.31 -6.01
CA TRP A 73 -3.49 -2.65 -4.60
C TRP A 73 -4.76 -2.29 -3.85
N SER A 74 -5.11 -3.07 -2.81
CA SER A 74 -6.10 -2.65 -1.83
C SER A 74 -5.41 -1.90 -0.69
N THR A 75 -5.05 -0.64 -0.91
CA THR A 75 -4.47 0.23 0.15
C THR A 75 -5.38 0.30 1.39
N PRO A 76 -6.72 0.41 1.26
CA PRO A 76 -7.61 0.36 2.41
C PRO A 76 -7.60 -1.03 3.09
N GLY A 77 -7.45 -2.11 2.32
CA GLY A 77 -7.29 -3.45 2.89
C GLY A 77 -5.99 -3.60 3.68
N ALA A 78 -4.88 -3.04 3.19
CA ALA A 78 -3.62 -3.01 3.92
C ALA A 78 -3.72 -2.18 5.21
N ALA A 79 -4.37 -1.02 5.16
CA ALA A 79 -4.63 -0.20 6.34
C ALA A 79 -5.52 -0.94 7.37
N LEU A 80 -6.55 -1.65 6.90
CA LEU A 80 -7.37 -2.49 7.76
C LEU A 80 -6.53 -3.55 8.48
N LEU A 81 -5.62 -4.23 7.77
CA LEU A 81 -4.73 -5.25 8.38
C LEU A 81 -3.87 -4.69 9.52
N ILE A 82 -3.37 -3.46 9.35
CA ILE A 82 -2.62 -2.76 10.41
C ILE A 82 -3.51 -2.62 11.66
N SER A 83 -4.77 -2.23 11.47
CA SER A 83 -5.71 -2.03 12.58
C SER A 83 -6.28 -3.31 13.19
N THR A 84 -6.35 -4.42 12.44
CA THR A 84 -6.92 -5.69 12.94
C THR A 84 -5.97 -6.45 13.86
N GLY A 85 -4.66 -6.17 13.78
CA GLY A 85 -3.64 -6.86 14.58
C GLY A 85 -3.44 -8.33 14.19
N THR A 86 -2.85 -9.11 15.10
CA THR A 86 -2.48 -10.49 14.84
C THR A 86 -3.71 -11.41 14.82
N ALA A 87 -3.81 -12.26 13.81
CA ALA A 87 -4.90 -13.23 13.72
C ALA A 87 -4.82 -14.26 14.85
N ALA A 88 -5.97 -14.64 15.42
CA ALA A 88 -6.05 -15.78 16.33
C ALA A 88 -5.63 -17.06 15.58
N GLY A 89 -4.47 -17.63 15.95
CA GLY A 89 -3.81 -18.72 15.21
C GLY A 89 -2.58 -18.31 14.39
N GLY A 90 -2.18 -17.03 14.47
CA GLY A 90 -0.94 -16.52 13.87
C GLY A 90 -0.97 -16.41 12.35
N TRP A 91 0.22 -16.30 11.74
CA TRP A 91 0.38 -16.13 10.29
C TRP A 91 -0.33 -17.18 9.43
N PRO A 92 -0.32 -18.49 9.75
CA PRO A 92 -1.05 -19.49 8.95
C PRO A 92 -2.56 -19.23 8.92
N ALA A 93 -3.14 -18.80 10.04
CA ALA A 93 -4.55 -18.44 10.09
C ALA A 93 -4.86 -17.20 9.24
N ALA A 94 -3.97 -16.20 9.24
CA ALA A 94 -4.08 -15.03 8.37
C ALA A 94 -4.03 -15.42 6.89
N VAL A 95 -3.11 -16.29 6.48
CA VAL A 95 -3.03 -16.80 5.10
C VAL A 95 -4.31 -17.55 4.72
N GLY A 96 -4.82 -18.42 5.60
CA GLY A 96 -6.09 -19.12 5.41
C GLY A 96 -7.26 -18.15 5.24
N ALA A 97 -7.33 -17.10 6.07
CA ALA A 97 -8.34 -16.05 5.96
C ALA A 97 -8.26 -15.30 4.62
N PHE A 98 -7.06 -15.00 4.11
CA PHE A 98 -6.91 -14.42 2.77
C PHE A 98 -7.42 -15.34 1.66
N LEU A 99 -7.11 -16.63 1.72
CA LEU A 99 -7.58 -17.60 0.73
C LEU A 99 -9.11 -17.75 0.75
N VAL A 100 -9.70 -17.86 1.94
CA VAL A 100 -11.16 -17.90 2.10
C VAL A 100 -11.79 -16.60 1.58
N THR A 101 -11.23 -15.45 1.93
CA THR A 101 -11.71 -14.14 1.45
C THR A 101 -11.59 -14.04 -0.08
N ALA A 102 -10.52 -14.54 -0.68
CA ALA A 102 -10.36 -14.56 -2.14
C ALA A 102 -11.44 -15.40 -2.83
N VAL A 103 -11.76 -16.58 -2.29
CA VAL A 103 -12.85 -17.44 -2.80
C VAL A 103 -14.19 -16.72 -2.67
N LEU A 104 -14.47 -16.09 -1.53
CA LEU A 104 -15.69 -15.31 -1.32
C LEU A 104 -15.77 -14.12 -2.28
N LEU A 105 -14.68 -13.37 -2.49
CA LEU A 105 -14.63 -12.26 -3.44
C LEU A 105 -14.89 -12.73 -4.88
N LEU A 106 -14.32 -13.86 -5.29
CA LEU A 106 -14.62 -14.44 -6.61
C LEU A 106 -16.09 -14.86 -6.72
N ALA A 107 -16.64 -15.52 -5.70
CA ALA A 107 -18.04 -15.93 -5.67
C ALA A 107 -18.99 -14.72 -5.75
N THR A 108 -18.69 -13.64 -5.02
CA THR A 108 -19.47 -12.39 -5.08
C THR A 108 -19.37 -11.70 -6.44
N GLY A 109 -18.20 -11.70 -7.07
CA GLY A 109 -18.01 -11.16 -8.43
C GLY A 109 -18.76 -11.96 -9.51
N LEU A 110 -18.91 -13.26 -9.32
CA LEU A 110 -19.71 -14.15 -10.17
C LEU A 110 -21.23 -13.99 -9.93
N TRP A 111 -21.65 -13.28 -8.88
CA TRP A 111 -23.06 -13.12 -8.49
C TRP A 111 -23.61 -11.74 -8.92
N PRO A 112 -24.25 -11.62 -10.10
CA PRO A 112 -24.63 -10.32 -10.66
C PRO A 112 -25.68 -9.56 -9.85
N VAL A 113 -26.52 -10.27 -9.09
CA VAL A 113 -27.51 -9.63 -8.18
C VAL A 113 -26.81 -8.89 -7.05
N LEU A 114 -25.77 -9.50 -6.45
CA LEU A 114 -25.03 -8.90 -5.34
C LEU A 114 -24.20 -7.71 -5.82
N ALA A 115 -23.57 -7.83 -7.00
CA ALA A 115 -22.89 -6.70 -7.63
C ALA A 115 -23.83 -5.49 -7.82
N ARG A 116 -25.09 -5.73 -8.25
CA ARG A 116 -26.10 -4.66 -8.36
C ARG A 116 -26.51 -4.08 -7.01
N LEU A 117 -26.53 -4.87 -5.94
CA LEU A 117 -26.82 -4.38 -4.59
C LEU A 117 -25.67 -3.54 -4.04
N ILE A 118 -24.42 -3.97 -4.22
CA ILE A 118 -23.22 -3.20 -3.84
C ILE A 118 -23.20 -1.87 -4.59
N ALA A 119 -23.56 -1.86 -5.88
CA ALA A 119 -23.65 -0.63 -6.68
C ALA A 119 -24.74 0.36 -6.21
N ARG A 120 -25.64 -0.04 -5.30
CA ARG A 120 -26.63 0.86 -4.69
C ARG A 120 -26.13 1.53 -3.41
N ILE A 121 -24.96 1.15 -2.89
CA ILE A 121 -24.38 1.81 -1.71
C ILE A 121 -24.12 3.28 -2.08
N PRO A 122 -24.69 4.26 -1.35
CA PRO A 122 -24.45 5.67 -1.64
C PRO A 122 -22.96 6.00 -1.56
N ASN A 123 -22.48 6.81 -2.52
CA ASN A 123 -21.08 7.22 -2.56
C ASN A 123 -20.63 7.86 -1.24
N SER A 124 -21.50 8.59 -0.54
CA SER A 124 -21.21 9.17 0.78
C SER A 124 -20.84 8.13 1.83
N VAL A 125 -21.53 6.98 1.86
CA VAL A 125 -21.24 5.89 2.79
C VAL A 125 -19.93 5.21 2.42
N ALA A 126 -19.70 4.95 1.13
CA ALA A 126 -18.45 4.36 0.66
C ALA A 126 -17.23 5.23 0.98
N GLN A 127 -17.33 6.55 0.77
CA GLN A 127 -16.26 7.49 1.11
C GLN A 127 -16.06 7.61 2.63
N ALA A 128 -17.13 7.57 3.43
CA ALA A 128 -17.03 7.55 4.89
C ALA A 128 -16.33 6.28 5.40
N MET A 129 -16.61 5.11 4.81
CA MET A 129 -15.91 3.86 5.12
C MET A 129 -14.42 3.94 4.79
N LEU A 130 -14.08 4.48 3.61
CA LEU A 130 -12.70 4.68 3.19
C LEU A 130 -11.97 5.65 4.14
N ALA A 131 -12.59 6.77 4.49
CA ALA A 131 -12.04 7.74 5.44
C ALA A 131 -11.80 7.09 6.81
N GLY A 132 -12.76 6.31 7.33
CA GLY A 132 -12.62 5.63 8.62
C GLY A 132 -11.44 4.65 8.66
N VAL A 133 -11.24 3.87 7.58
CA VAL A 133 -10.13 2.91 7.50
C VAL A 133 -8.77 3.59 7.33
N LEU A 134 -8.71 4.74 6.66
CA LEU A 134 -7.45 5.48 6.43
C LEU A 134 -7.08 6.44 7.57
N LEU A 135 -8.04 6.88 8.37
CA LEU A 135 -7.83 7.85 9.45
C LEU A 135 -6.69 7.46 10.43
N PRO A 136 -6.59 6.20 10.90
CA PRO A 136 -5.48 5.80 11.77
C PRO A 136 -4.11 5.98 11.10
N LEU A 137 -4.01 5.68 9.80
CA LEU A 137 -2.78 5.86 9.03
C LEU A 137 -2.43 7.34 8.87
N CYS A 138 -3.42 8.22 8.71
CA CYS A 138 -3.22 9.67 8.62
C CYS A 138 -2.78 10.30 9.94
N ILE A 139 -3.26 9.78 11.08
CA ILE A 139 -2.93 10.28 12.41
C ILE A 139 -1.60 9.73 12.92
N ALA A 140 -1.18 8.54 12.47
CA ALA A 140 0.04 7.86 12.94
C ALA A 140 1.30 8.75 12.96
N PRO A 141 1.61 9.57 11.94
CA PRO A 141 2.79 10.45 11.99
C PRO A 141 2.67 11.56 13.06
N VAL A 142 1.45 12.05 13.32
CA VAL A 142 1.19 13.09 14.33
C VAL A 142 1.34 12.51 15.73
N THR A 143 0.86 11.30 15.97
CA THR A 143 1.08 10.61 17.25
C THR A 143 2.54 10.22 17.45
N ALA A 144 3.24 9.84 16.38
CA ALA A 144 4.68 9.56 16.44
C ALA A 144 5.51 10.81 16.80
N LEU A 145 5.08 11.99 16.37
CA LEU A 145 5.70 13.27 16.72
C LEU A 145 5.67 13.53 18.24
N ALA A 146 4.62 13.09 18.93
CA ALA A 146 4.51 13.23 20.38
C ALA A 146 5.46 12.29 21.14
N GLY A 147 5.78 11.12 20.55
CA GLY A 147 6.73 10.17 21.13
C GLY A 147 8.19 10.59 20.93
N ASP A 148 8.58 10.86 19.68
CA ASP A 148 9.96 11.20 19.31
C ASP A 148 10.03 12.47 18.45
N PRO A 149 9.85 13.66 19.07
CA PRO A 149 9.77 14.91 18.33
C PRO A 149 11.06 15.24 17.57
N VAL A 150 12.23 14.89 18.11
CA VAL A 150 13.52 15.19 17.47
C VAL A 150 13.70 14.44 16.15
N VAL A 151 13.17 13.22 16.05
CA VAL A 151 13.30 12.36 14.86
C VAL A 151 12.21 12.67 13.83
N ILE A 152 10.97 12.85 14.29
CA ILE A 152 9.80 12.96 13.41
C ILE A 152 9.56 14.40 12.94
N ALA A 153 9.85 15.43 13.75
CA ALA A 153 9.61 16.83 13.38
C ALA A 153 10.34 17.26 12.09
N PRO A 154 11.64 16.93 11.89
CA PRO A 154 12.35 17.32 10.67
C PRO A 154 11.71 16.71 9.41
N VAL A 155 11.29 15.44 9.49
CA VAL A 155 10.64 14.73 8.38
C VAL A 155 9.31 15.39 8.03
N LEU A 156 8.47 15.67 9.03
CA LEU A 156 7.17 16.31 8.84
C LEU A 156 7.31 17.76 8.36
N LEU A 157 8.26 18.53 8.89
CA LEU A 157 8.51 19.91 8.47
C LEU A 157 8.96 19.98 7.02
N VAL A 158 9.90 19.13 6.62
CA VAL A 158 10.38 19.09 5.22
C VAL A 158 9.25 18.64 4.31
N TRP A 159 8.50 17.61 4.70
CA TRP A 159 7.33 17.17 3.94
C TRP A 159 6.33 18.33 3.76
N LEU A 160 5.99 19.04 4.83
CA LEU A 160 5.01 20.13 4.81
C LEU A 160 5.49 21.29 3.92
N VAL A 161 6.72 21.77 4.12
CA VAL A 161 7.29 22.88 3.34
C VAL A 161 7.39 22.52 1.86
N VAL A 162 7.90 21.33 1.54
CA VAL A 162 8.02 20.89 0.13
C VAL A 162 6.65 20.59 -0.47
N SER A 163 5.66 20.14 0.31
CA SER A 163 4.30 19.93 -0.19
C SER A 163 3.63 21.22 -0.66
N VAL A 164 3.90 22.35 0.00
CA VAL A 164 3.39 23.67 -0.39
C VAL A 164 4.11 24.21 -1.64
N ILE A 165 5.43 24.07 -1.72
CA ILE A 165 6.23 24.67 -2.81
C ILE A 165 6.24 23.79 -4.06
N ARG A 166 6.41 22.47 -3.90
CA ARG A 166 6.48 21.47 -4.98
C ARG A 166 5.91 20.11 -4.53
N PRO A 167 4.57 19.92 -4.58
CA PRO A 167 3.90 18.70 -4.12
C PRO A 167 4.53 17.39 -4.61
N ARG A 168 4.95 17.36 -5.89
CA ARG A 168 5.62 16.21 -6.53
C ARG A 168 6.92 15.75 -5.86
N TRP A 169 7.62 16.64 -5.14
CA TRP A 169 8.89 16.35 -4.47
C TRP A 169 8.75 16.14 -2.97
N ALA A 170 7.55 16.31 -2.40
CA ALA A 170 7.34 16.26 -0.96
C ALA A 170 7.68 14.88 -0.37
N VAL A 171 7.19 13.81 -0.99
CA VAL A 171 7.43 12.44 -0.53
C VAL A 171 8.91 12.05 -0.67
N PRO A 172 9.58 12.25 -1.82
CA PRO A 172 11.03 11.99 -1.93
C PRO A 172 11.88 12.80 -0.94
N ALA A 173 11.58 14.09 -0.76
CA ALA A 173 12.33 14.94 0.16
C ALA A 173 12.16 14.50 1.62
N ALA A 174 10.93 14.19 2.03
CA ALA A 174 10.65 13.66 3.36
C ALA A 174 11.38 12.34 3.62
N PHE A 175 11.36 11.42 2.64
CA PHE A 175 12.07 10.16 2.72
C PHE A 175 13.59 10.35 2.82
N GLY A 176 14.16 11.27 2.05
CA GLY A 176 15.58 11.63 2.13
C GLY A 176 15.99 12.15 3.51
N ILE A 177 15.15 12.99 4.13
CA ILE A 177 15.39 13.48 5.49
C ILE A 177 15.24 12.37 6.52
N ALA A 178 14.25 11.48 6.38
CA ALA A 178 14.09 10.34 7.26
C ALA A 178 15.33 9.43 7.26
N LEU A 179 15.90 9.16 6.07
CA LEU A 179 17.15 8.42 5.94
C LEU A 179 18.34 9.13 6.58
N LEU A 180 18.45 10.44 6.41
CA LEU A 180 19.52 11.24 7.02
C LEU A 180 19.44 11.20 8.55
N VAL A 181 18.24 11.40 9.11
CA VAL A 181 18.02 11.34 10.56
C VAL A 181 18.36 9.93 11.08
N LEU A 182 17.92 8.88 10.40
CA LEU A 182 18.26 7.50 10.74
C LEU A 182 19.77 7.22 10.70
N ALA A 183 20.47 7.73 9.70
CA ALA A 183 21.92 7.59 9.62
C ALA A 183 22.60 8.28 10.81
N VAL A 184 22.20 9.52 11.12
CA VAL A 184 22.77 10.29 12.24
C VAL A 184 22.52 9.62 13.58
N THR A 185 21.32 9.08 13.83
CA THR A 185 21.02 8.35 15.08
C THR A 185 21.83 7.07 15.19
N LEU A 186 21.94 6.29 14.11
CA LEU A 186 22.78 5.09 14.07
C LEU A 186 24.25 5.39 14.37
N PHE A 187 24.80 6.48 13.80
CA PHE A 187 26.17 6.90 14.04
C PHE A 187 26.40 7.39 15.48
N ARG A 188 25.37 7.90 16.15
CA ARG A 188 25.48 8.47 17.50
C ARG A 188 25.31 7.44 18.61
N GLU A 189 24.46 6.43 18.40
CA GLU A 189 24.07 5.46 19.44
C GLU A 189 24.62 4.04 19.19
N GLY A 190 25.22 3.77 18.02
CA GLY A 190 25.72 2.43 17.65
C GLY A 190 24.62 1.36 17.52
N SER A 191 23.36 1.75 17.69
CA SER A 191 22.16 0.90 17.71
C SER A 191 21.04 1.64 16.98
N ALA A 192 20.19 0.91 16.25
CA ALA A 192 18.98 1.51 15.66
C ALA A 192 18.02 1.94 16.77
N PRO A 193 17.36 3.12 16.66
CA PRO A 193 16.30 3.48 17.59
C PRO A 193 15.23 2.38 17.60
N PRO A 194 14.66 2.03 18.77
CA PRO A 194 13.64 1.00 18.85
C PRO A 194 12.45 1.42 17.99
N VAL A 195 12.22 0.70 16.89
CA VAL A 195 11.00 0.83 16.10
C VAL A 195 9.89 0.25 16.97
N SER A 196 9.21 1.12 17.72
CA SER A 196 7.97 0.75 18.41
C SER A 196 6.96 0.31 17.36
N ALA A 197 6.57 -0.95 17.46
CA ALA A 197 5.54 -1.60 16.66
C ALA A 197 4.14 -1.09 17.05
#